data_AF-A0AAE5X4S9-F1
#
_entry.id   AF-A0AAE5X4S9-F1
#
_cell.length_a   1.000
_cell.length_b   1.000
_cell.length_c   1.000
_cell.angle_alpha   90.00
_cell.angle_beta   90.00
_cell.angle_gamma   90.00
#
_symmetry.space_group_name_H-M   'P 1'
#
loop_
_entity.id
_entity.type
_entity.pdbx_description
1 polymer ?
#
loop_
_entity_poly.entity_id
_entity_poly.type
_entity_poly.pdbx_seq_one_letter_code
_entity_poly.pdbx_strand_id
1 'polypeptide(L)'
;MLYDNNMLGAAPDGAMAVFVQLATGQERTSLGVGRPAEKTDRHKLCYNWLIHGPGANLMQQLPRKIQQPASEFEKSAKERLIETADRLFRLLGIRAAPSLIAHDAHTNTDTLAKYFGHGDPLVGHFIKTLIAEGEEFWGSLAAEYPNDPETQLRQWLGFEGDQTGYMMEARVLLARTAAELFEPRQQRPPLLRMIEDYWQVERRRVVGLCRAAGLRDPIELADKLLLLVHGARNERGAYGRLPPSRVLQKAGTELMVAHGASGRPAAEHAPDLD
;
A
#
# COMPACT_ATOMS: atom_id res chain seq x y z
N MET A 1 -26.66 -13.25 -44.13
CA MET A 1 -26.94 -11.87 -43.71
C MET A 1 -25.66 -11.29 -43.16
N LEU A 2 -25.11 -10.33 -43.90
CA LEU A 2 -23.97 -9.50 -43.53
C LEU A 2 -24.43 -8.47 -42.49
N TYR A 3 -23.56 -8.10 -41.56
CA TYR A 3 -23.54 -6.73 -41.06
C TYR A 3 -22.11 -6.21 -41.08
N ASP A 4 -21.96 -5.19 -41.92
CA ASP A 4 -20.78 -4.38 -42.16
C ASP A 4 -20.34 -3.61 -40.92
N ASN A 5 -19.03 -3.67 -40.66
CA ASN A 5 -18.31 -2.71 -39.85
C ASN A 5 -17.69 -1.67 -40.79
N ASN A 6 -18.25 -0.45 -40.82
CA ASN A 6 -17.42 0.73 -41.07
C ASN A 6 -18.13 2.00 -40.63
N MET A 7 -17.59 2.67 -39.60
CA MET A 7 -17.50 4.13 -39.56
C MET A 7 -16.26 4.51 -38.75
N LEU A 8 -15.25 4.98 -39.49
CA LEU A 8 -14.07 5.66 -38.97
C LEU A 8 -14.50 6.91 -38.18
N GLY A 9 -14.00 7.03 -36.95
CA GLY A 9 -13.94 8.28 -36.19
C GLY A 9 -12.52 8.46 -35.68
N ALA A 10 -11.87 9.52 -36.15
CA ALA A 10 -10.47 9.85 -35.90
C ALA A 10 -10.11 9.95 -34.41
N ALA A 11 -8.94 9.40 -34.06
CA ALA A 11 -8.26 9.67 -32.80
C ALA A 11 -7.52 11.01 -32.88
N PRO A 12 -7.54 11.83 -31.82
CA PRO A 12 -6.47 12.78 -31.57
C PRO A 12 -5.60 12.29 -30.41
N ASP A 13 -4.30 12.34 -30.68
CA ASP A 13 -3.18 12.09 -29.79
C ASP A 13 -3.30 12.82 -28.45
N GLY A 14 -3.03 12.14 -27.34
CA GLY A 14 -2.93 12.81 -26.04
C GLY A 14 -3.03 11.89 -24.83
N ALA A 15 -2.11 10.94 -24.65
CA ALA A 15 -1.94 10.26 -23.36
C ALA A 15 -0.58 9.54 -23.24
N MET A 16 0.53 10.19 -23.59
CA MET A 16 1.88 9.72 -23.24
C MET A 16 2.82 10.91 -23.10
N ALA A 17 2.62 11.73 -22.06
CA ALA A 17 3.60 12.74 -21.61
C ALA A 17 3.20 13.31 -20.25
N VAL A 18 3.31 12.51 -19.18
CA VAL A 18 3.37 13.04 -17.82
C VAL A 18 4.48 12.29 -17.10
N PHE A 19 5.73 12.68 -17.38
CA PHE A 19 6.84 12.69 -16.43
C PHE A 19 8.03 13.37 -17.14
N VAL A 20 8.65 14.33 -16.45
CA VAL A 20 9.84 15.11 -16.83
C VAL A 20 9.60 16.36 -17.69
N GLN A 21 9.15 17.44 -17.05
CA GLN A 21 9.39 18.80 -17.56
C GLN A 21 9.51 19.82 -16.42
N LEU A 22 10.65 19.78 -15.73
CA LEU A 22 11.14 20.85 -14.85
C LEU A 22 12.63 21.09 -15.15
N ALA A 23 12.90 21.62 -16.34
CA ALA A 23 14.16 22.28 -16.67
C ALA A 23 14.02 22.89 -18.05
N THR A 24 13.55 24.12 -18.13
CA THR A 24 13.96 25.16 -19.08
C THR A 24 12.99 26.33 -18.92
N GLY A 25 13.42 27.36 -18.18
CA GLY A 25 12.73 28.63 -18.15
C GLY A 25 12.80 29.30 -19.52
N GLN A 26 11.65 29.62 -20.09
CA GLN A 26 11.53 30.57 -21.19
C GLN A 26 10.61 31.71 -20.75
N GLU A 27 11.23 32.84 -20.39
CA GLU A 27 10.55 34.13 -20.33
C GLU A 27 10.30 34.66 -21.74
N ARG A 28 9.08 35.17 -21.95
CA ARG A 28 8.72 36.02 -23.10
C ARG A 28 9.16 37.45 -22.79
N THR A 29 9.88 38.08 -23.70
CA THR A 29 9.88 39.55 -23.84
C THR A 29 9.85 39.97 -25.30
N SER A 30 9.11 41.05 -25.55
CA SER A 30 8.90 41.69 -26.85
C SER A 30 9.52 43.09 -26.87
N LEU A 31 9.94 43.51 -28.08
CA LEU A 31 10.14 44.87 -28.61
C LEU A 31 11.42 45.66 -28.25
N GLY A 32 12.11 46.15 -29.29
CA GLY A 32 12.95 47.36 -29.23
C GLY A 32 14.19 47.38 -30.15
N VAL A 33 14.18 48.27 -31.14
CA VAL A 33 15.19 48.48 -32.21
C VAL A 33 16.37 49.37 -31.76
N GLY A 34 17.62 49.10 -32.21
CA GLY A 34 18.76 50.03 -32.08
C GLY A 34 20.09 49.53 -32.68
N ARG A 35 20.79 50.41 -33.41
CA ARG A 35 21.97 50.21 -34.31
C ARG A 35 23.34 50.02 -33.58
N PRO A 36 24.47 49.78 -34.29
CA PRO A 36 25.52 48.85 -33.88
C PRO A 36 26.70 49.52 -33.16
N ALA A 37 27.35 48.80 -32.24
CA ALA A 37 28.68 49.16 -31.76
C ALA A 37 29.46 47.92 -31.29
N GLU A 38 30.68 47.85 -31.81
CA GLU A 38 31.90 47.22 -31.29
C GLU A 38 31.88 45.76 -30.83
N LYS A 39 32.67 44.96 -31.56
CA LYS A 39 33.16 43.65 -31.13
C LYS A 39 34.10 43.83 -29.94
N THR A 40 33.52 43.94 -28.74
CA THR A 40 34.26 43.74 -27.50
C THR A 40 34.14 42.28 -27.10
N ASP A 41 35.31 41.65 -26.99
CA ASP A 41 35.58 40.23 -26.82
C ASP A 41 34.95 39.68 -25.52
N ARG A 42 33.65 39.32 -25.57
CA ARG A 42 32.84 38.85 -24.43
C ARG A 42 33.43 37.61 -23.73
N HIS A 43 34.34 36.89 -24.37
CA HIS A 43 35.06 35.77 -23.76
C HIS A 43 36.11 36.19 -22.72
N LYS A 44 36.71 37.38 -22.84
CA LYS A 44 37.77 37.83 -21.91
C LYS A 44 37.24 38.42 -20.61
N LEU A 45 36.03 38.99 -20.62
CA LEU A 45 35.38 39.52 -19.41
C LEU A 45 34.79 38.41 -18.52
N CYS A 46 34.32 37.30 -19.11
CA CYS A 46 33.88 36.14 -18.32
C CYS A 46 35.05 35.42 -17.64
N TYR A 47 36.22 35.33 -18.28
CA TYR A 47 37.38 34.64 -17.69
C TYR A 47 38.01 35.41 -16.52
N ASN A 48 38.03 36.75 -16.58
CA ASN A 48 38.69 37.55 -15.54
C ASN A 48 37.85 37.72 -14.26
N TRP A 49 36.51 37.66 -14.36
CA TRP A 49 35.61 37.71 -13.19
C TRP A 49 35.62 36.41 -12.36
N LEU A 50 35.88 35.27 -13.01
CA LEU A 50 35.97 33.95 -12.38
C LEU A 50 37.25 33.73 -11.55
N ILE A 51 38.33 34.47 -11.83
CA ILE A 51 39.64 34.29 -11.15
C ILE A 51 39.84 35.30 -9.99
N HIS A 52 39.26 36.50 -10.07
CA HIS A 52 39.59 37.60 -9.12
C HIS A 52 38.38 38.31 -8.46
N GLY A 53 37.16 37.79 -8.61
CA GLY A 53 35.97 38.29 -7.89
C GLY A 53 35.87 37.75 -6.46
N PRO A 54 35.11 38.41 -5.55
CA PRO A 54 35.00 38.05 -4.13
C PRO A 54 34.29 36.71 -3.84
N GLY A 55 34.08 35.86 -4.85
CA GLY A 55 33.55 34.51 -4.76
C GLY A 55 34.61 33.39 -4.90
N ALA A 56 35.90 33.72 -5.02
CA ALA A 56 36.98 32.73 -5.15
C ALA A 56 37.19 31.84 -3.89
N ASN A 57 36.41 32.08 -2.83
CA ASN A 57 36.47 31.33 -1.58
C ASN A 57 35.18 30.54 -1.28
N LEU A 58 34.47 30.11 -2.34
CA LEU A 58 33.30 29.21 -2.25
C LEU A 58 33.49 27.93 -3.09
N MET A 59 34.73 27.50 -3.29
CA MET A 59 35.07 26.18 -3.85
C MET A 59 36.04 25.40 -2.94
N GLN A 60 35.96 25.63 -1.63
CA GLN A 60 36.51 24.73 -0.62
C GLN A 60 35.42 24.37 0.37
N GLN A 61 34.51 23.51 -0.08
CA GLN A 61 33.80 22.49 0.72
C GLN A 61 32.73 21.86 -0.18
N LEU A 62 33.19 21.07 -1.16
CA LEU A 62 32.33 20.00 -1.66
C LEU A 62 32.05 19.08 -0.47
N PRO A 63 30.77 18.78 -0.13
CA PRO A 63 30.47 17.85 0.94
C PRO A 63 31.18 16.52 0.62
N ARG A 64 32.00 16.13 1.59
CA ARG A 64 32.94 15.01 1.54
C ARG A 64 32.14 13.72 1.41
N LYS A 65 32.03 13.19 0.18
CA LYS A 65 31.15 12.06 -0.21
C LYS A 65 29.67 12.34 0.12
N ILE A 66 28.80 12.20 -0.87
CA ILE A 66 27.45 11.74 -0.55
C ILE A 66 27.67 10.35 0.05
N GLN A 67 27.66 10.25 1.38
CA GLN A 67 27.53 8.96 2.03
C GLN A 67 26.20 8.42 1.55
N GLN A 68 26.26 7.39 0.70
CA GLN A 68 25.15 6.45 0.58
C GLN A 68 24.70 6.13 2.02
N PRO A 69 23.38 6.10 2.30
CA PRO A 69 22.90 5.79 3.64
C PRO A 69 23.58 4.50 4.13
N ALA A 70 23.87 4.44 5.44
CA ALA A 70 24.56 3.35 6.11
C ALA A 70 24.12 1.98 5.57
N SER A 71 25.10 1.15 5.23
CA SER A 71 25.14 0.48 3.93
C SER A 71 24.06 -0.60 3.76
N GLU A 72 23.51 -0.75 2.55
CA GLU A 72 22.64 -1.88 2.19
C GLU A 72 23.25 -3.26 2.54
N PHE A 73 24.55 -3.34 2.82
CA PHE A 73 25.26 -4.55 3.23
C PHE A 73 25.48 -4.68 4.75
N GLU A 74 24.97 -3.78 5.58
CA GLU A 74 24.98 -3.94 7.05
C GLU A 74 24.03 -5.06 7.50
N LYS A 75 22.89 -5.21 6.80
CA LYS A 75 21.97 -6.32 7.02
C LYS A 75 22.51 -7.60 6.42
N SER A 76 22.32 -8.72 7.11
CA SER A 76 22.68 -10.03 6.58
C SER A 76 21.90 -10.35 5.29
N ALA A 77 22.46 -11.20 4.42
CA ALA A 77 21.75 -11.63 3.21
C ALA A 77 20.38 -12.26 3.53
N LYS A 78 20.26 -12.94 4.68
CA LYS A 78 19.01 -13.51 5.18
C LYS A 78 17.96 -12.43 5.48
N GLU A 79 18.34 -11.37 6.18
CA GLU A 79 17.43 -10.26 6.50
C GLU A 79 16.99 -9.50 5.24
N ARG A 80 17.92 -9.20 4.33
CA ARG A 80 17.58 -8.55 3.06
C ARG A 80 16.60 -9.38 2.24
N LEU A 81 16.76 -10.70 2.21
CA LEU A 81 15.82 -11.60 1.54
C LEU A 81 14.41 -11.54 2.16
N ILE A 82 14.30 -11.49 3.49
CA ILE A 82 13.01 -11.38 4.19
C ILE A 82 12.34 -10.05 3.86
N GLU A 83 13.06 -8.93 4.01
CA GLU A 83 12.52 -7.59 3.75
C GLU A 83 12.12 -7.40 2.29
N THR A 84 12.95 -7.90 1.38
CA THR A 84 12.67 -7.85 -0.06
C THR A 84 11.48 -8.72 -0.43
N ALA A 85 11.40 -9.93 0.13
CA ALA A 85 10.26 -10.81 -0.10
C ALA A 85 8.96 -10.19 0.42
N ASP A 86 8.96 -9.63 1.64
CA ASP A 86 7.79 -8.94 2.21
C ASP A 86 7.33 -7.82 1.26
N ARG A 87 8.24 -6.91 0.89
CA ARG A 87 7.94 -5.82 -0.06
C ARG A 87 7.37 -6.34 -1.38
N LEU A 88 8.04 -7.31 -2.01
CA LEU A 88 7.63 -7.84 -3.31
C LEU A 88 6.32 -8.61 -3.23
N PHE A 89 6.05 -9.35 -2.16
CA PHE A 89 4.78 -10.07 -1.98
C PHE A 89 3.60 -9.11 -1.77
N ARG A 90 3.78 -7.99 -1.06
CA ARG A 90 2.73 -6.97 -0.97
C ARG A 90 2.42 -6.33 -2.32
N LEU A 91 3.44 -6.16 -3.18
CA LEU A 91 3.30 -5.52 -4.49
C LEU A 91 2.79 -6.45 -5.59
N LEU A 92 3.29 -7.69 -5.63
CA LEU A 92 3.17 -8.60 -6.76
C LEU A 92 2.39 -9.88 -6.41
N GLY A 93 2.04 -10.09 -5.14
CA GLY A 93 1.48 -11.35 -4.65
C GLY A 93 2.56 -12.38 -4.31
N ILE A 94 2.15 -13.47 -3.66
CA ILE A 94 3.08 -14.50 -3.15
C ILE A 94 3.70 -15.36 -4.25
N ARG A 95 3.18 -15.24 -5.48
CA ARG A 95 3.74 -15.89 -6.68
C ARG A 95 4.93 -15.14 -7.30
N ALA A 96 5.45 -14.10 -6.66
CA ALA A 96 6.67 -13.41 -7.09
C ALA A 96 7.86 -14.37 -7.26
N ALA A 97 8.59 -14.25 -8.37
CA ALA A 97 9.65 -15.19 -8.72
C ALA A 97 10.81 -15.15 -7.70
N PRO A 98 11.32 -16.31 -7.21
CA PRO A 98 12.47 -16.34 -6.29
C PRO A 98 13.73 -15.66 -6.84
N SER A 99 13.94 -15.69 -8.16
CA SER A 99 15.06 -15.00 -8.81
C SER A 99 14.94 -13.47 -8.70
N LEU A 100 13.74 -12.92 -8.78
CA LEU A 100 13.48 -11.49 -8.59
C LEU A 100 13.77 -11.09 -7.14
N ILE A 101 13.29 -11.89 -6.17
CA ILE A 101 13.55 -11.66 -4.74
C ILE A 101 15.06 -11.68 -4.45
N ALA A 102 15.77 -12.68 -4.96
CA ALA A 102 17.21 -12.79 -4.76
C ALA A 102 17.98 -11.63 -5.41
N HIS A 103 17.59 -11.22 -6.61
CA HIS A 103 18.18 -10.10 -7.32
C HIS A 103 17.99 -8.78 -6.55
N ASP A 104 16.74 -8.45 -6.17
CA ASP A 104 16.42 -7.22 -5.44
C ASP A 104 17.00 -7.19 -4.02
N ALA A 105 17.25 -8.36 -3.41
CA ALA A 105 17.95 -8.48 -2.13
C ALA A 105 19.48 -8.39 -2.26
N HIS A 106 20.01 -8.09 -3.46
CA HIS A 106 21.43 -8.06 -3.79
C HIS A 106 22.14 -9.37 -3.40
N THR A 107 21.57 -10.49 -3.83
CA THR A 107 22.11 -11.84 -3.63
C THR A 107 21.77 -12.74 -4.83
N ASN A 108 21.80 -14.07 -4.65
CA ASN A 108 21.50 -15.06 -5.68
C ASN A 108 20.55 -16.15 -5.18
N THR A 109 20.01 -16.95 -6.10
CA THR A 109 19.05 -18.02 -5.81
C THR A 109 19.62 -19.11 -4.94
N ASP A 110 20.93 -19.38 -5.01
CA ASP A 110 21.60 -20.38 -4.17
C ASP A 110 21.63 -19.95 -2.71
N THR A 111 21.85 -18.65 -2.46
CA THR A 111 21.80 -18.07 -1.12
C THR A 111 20.37 -18.08 -0.57
N LEU A 112 19.37 -17.76 -1.41
CA LEU A 112 17.96 -17.89 -1.04
C LEU A 112 17.64 -19.34 -0.67
N ALA A 113 18.02 -20.30 -1.52
CA ALA A 113 17.78 -21.73 -1.30
C ALA A 113 18.48 -22.24 -0.04
N LYS A 114 19.69 -21.76 0.25
CA LYS A 114 20.41 -22.07 1.49
C LYS A 114 19.64 -21.67 2.75
N TYR A 115 18.98 -20.51 2.75
CA TYR A 115 18.26 -20.03 3.93
C TYR A 115 16.80 -20.48 4.01
N PHE A 116 16.13 -20.60 2.87
CA PHE A 116 14.68 -20.74 2.78
C PHE A 116 14.23 -21.88 1.87
N GLY A 117 15.14 -22.70 1.32
CA GLY A 117 14.78 -23.76 0.38
C GLY A 117 14.02 -23.21 -0.84
N HIS A 118 12.86 -23.78 -1.14
CA HIS A 118 12.08 -23.45 -2.35
C HIS A 118 11.11 -22.27 -2.17
N GLY A 119 11.32 -21.38 -1.18
CA GLY A 119 10.57 -20.13 -1.03
C GLY A 119 9.34 -20.17 -0.10
N ASP A 120 8.75 -21.35 0.14
CA ASP A 120 7.63 -21.50 1.10
C ASP A 120 7.89 -20.87 2.49
N PRO A 121 9.10 -20.95 3.07
CA PRO A 121 9.41 -20.27 4.32
C PRO A 121 9.34 -18.74 4.24
N LEU A 122 9.67 -18.12 3.10
CA LEU A 122 9.51 -16.67 2.91
C LEU A 122 8.02 -16.29 2.90
N VAL A 123 7.19 -17.08 2.22
CA VAL A 123 5.73 -16.90 2.25
C VAL A 123 5.18 -17.08 3.67
N GLY A 124 5.67 -18.08 4.41
CA GLY A 124 5.32 -18.27 5.82
C GLY A 124 5.74 -17.11 6.72
N HIS A 125 6.91 -16.50 6.48
CA HIS A 125 7.34 -15.27 7.16
C HIS A 125 6.39 -14.11 6.85
N PHE A 126 6.07 -13.91 5.57
CA PHE A 126 5.14 -12.88 5.14
C PHE A 126 3.76 -13.00 5.79
N ILE A 127 3.16 -14.20 5.79
CA ILE A 127 1.86 -14.44 6.45
C ILE A 127 1.92 -14.09 7.94
N LYS A 128 3.02 -14.41 8.62
CA LYS A 128 3.21 -14.05 10.03
C LYS A 128 3.29 -12.54 10.24
N THR A 129 3.98 -11.81 9.35
CA THR A 129 4.01 -10.34 9.37
C THR A 129 2.60 -9.77 9.23
N LEU A 130 1.82 -10.25 8.26
CA LEU A 130 0.44 -9.80 8.06
C LEU A 130 -0.46 -10.10 9.27
N ILE A 131 -0.32 -11.28 9.88
CA ILE A 131 -1.07 -11.64 11.08
C ILE A 131 -0.70 -10.73 12.25
N ALA A 132 0.60 -10.42 12.43
CA ALA A 132 1.05 -9.52 13.50
C ALA A 132 0.47 -8.11 13.34
N GLU A 133 0.50 -7.54 12.13
CA GLU A 133 -0.11 -6.25 11.81
C GLU A 133 -1.64 -6.26 12.03
N GLY A 134 -2.31 -7.37 11.69
CA GLY A 134 -3.73 -7.56 11.93
C GLY A 134 -4.08 -7.61 13.43
N GLU A 135 -3.26 -8.30 14.22
CA GLU A 135 -3.42 -8.36 15.68
C GLU A 135 -3.11 -7.01 16.36
N GLU A 136 -2.11 -6.27 15.87
CA GLU A 136 -1.81 -4.92 16.33
C GLU A 136 -3.00 -3.98 16.15
N PHE A 137 -3.65 -4.03 14.98
CA PHE A 137 -4.88 -3.28 14.71
C PHE A 137 -6.02 -3.63 15.70
N TRP A 138 -6.23 -4.92 15.98
CA TRP A 138 -7.24 -5.32 16.96
C TRP A 138 -6.86 -4.86 18.38
N GLY A 139 -5.58 -4.86 18.72
CA GLY A 139 -5.04 -4.35 19.97
C GLY A 139 -5.25 -2.84 20.12
N SER A 140 -4.98 -2.06 19.08
CA SER A 140 -5.17 -0.60 19.09
C SER A 140 -6.64 -0.24 19.26
N LEU A 141 -7.54 -0.92 18.53
CA LEU A 141 -8.98 -0.71 18.64
C LEU A 141 -9.51 -0.99 20.06
N ALA A 142 -9.03 -2.08 20.69
CA ALA A 142 -9.41 -2.42 22.05
C ALA A 142 -8.85 -1.43 23.09
N ALA A 143 -7.67 -0.86 22.84
CA ALA A 143 -7.04 0.13 23.70
C ALA A 143 -7.70 1.52 23.59
N GLU A 144 -8.14 1.90 22.40
CA GLU A 144 -8.81 3.19 22.14
C GLU A 144 -10.24 3.23 22.72
N TYR A 145 -10.96 2.11 22.69
CA TYR A 145 -12.34 2.00 23.16
C TYR A 145 -12.50 0.95 24.27
N PRO A 146 -11.84 1.14 25.43
CA PRO A 146 -11.88 0.16 26.51
C PRO A 146 -13.29 0.03 27.08
N ASN A 147 -13.76 -1.21 27.25
CA ASN A 147 -15.10 -1.52 27.76
C ASN A 147 -16.28 -0.99 26.91
N ASP A 148 -16.03 -0.56 25.67
CA ASP A 148 -17.08 -0.15 24.73
C ASP A 148 -17.09 -1.06 23.48
N PRO A 149 -17.62 -2.29 23.60
CA PRO A 149 -17.62 -3.27 22.52
C PRO A 149 -18.49 -2.86 21.32
N GLU A 150 -19.55 -2.08 21.53
CA GLU A 150 -20.38 -1.58 20.43
C GLU A 150 -19.59 -0.58 19.58
N THR A 151 -18.90 0.38 20.22
CA THR A 151 -18.05 1.34 19.51
C THR A 151 -16.87 0.64 18.81
N GLN A 152 -16.24 -0.36 19.43
CA GLN A 152 -15.21 -1.16 18.75
C GLN A 152 -15.72 -1.78 17.44
N LEU A 153 -16.90 -2.41 17.44
CA LEU A 153 -17.51 -2.97 16.22
C LEU A 153 -17.76 -1.90 15.15
N ARG A 154 -18.27 -0.73 15.55
CA ARG A 154 -18.56 0.38 14.63
C ARG A 154 -17.31 0.97 14.00
N GLN A 155 -16.27 1.15 14.80
CA GLN A 155 -14.99 1.67 14.32
C GLN A 155 -14.29 0.65 13.43
N TRP A 156 -14.31 -0.63 13.77
CA TRP A 156 -13.86 -1.69 12.88
C TRP A 156 -14.55 -1.65 11.51
N LEU A 157 -15.89 -1.55 11.48
CA LEU A 157 -16.65 -1.41 10.23
C LEU A 157 -16.32 -0.11 9.47
N GLY A 158 -16.04 0.97 10.20
CA GLY A 158 -15.57 2.24 9.64
C GLY A 158 -14.23 2.09 8.95
N PHE A 159 -13.23 1.52 9.63
CA PHE A 159 -11.89 1.28 9.07
C PHE A 159 -11.92 0.35 7.86
N GLU A 160 -12.69 -0.75 7.90
CA GLU A 160 -12.81 -1.65 6.75
C GLU A 160 -13.57 -0.97 5.58
N GLY A 161 -14.46 -0.03 5.90
CA GLY A 161 -15.26 0.74 4.95
C GLY A 161 -14.49 1.89 4.33
N ASP A 162 -13.52 2.47 5.04
CA ASP A 162 -12.61 3.48 4.51
C ASP A 162 -11.71 2.85 3.45
N GLN A 163 -11.95 3.21 2.19
CA GLN A 163 -11.18 2.73 1.05
C GLN A 163 -9.96 3.62 0.76
N THR A 164 -9.68 4.59 1.62
CA THR A 164 -8.58 5.54 1.44
C THR A 164 -7.27 4.88 1.84
N GLY A 165 -6.34 4.79 0.89
CA GLY A 165 -4.94 4.48 1.19
C GLY A 165 -4.66 3.00 1.45
N TYR A 166 -4.11 2.38 0.42
CA TYR A 166 -3.32 1.14 0.44
C TYR A 166 -4.08 -0.18 0.35
N MET A 167 -4.10 -0.68 -0.88
CA MET A 167 -4.27 -2.09 -1.28
C MET A 167 -3.34 -3.08 -0.57
N MET A 168 -2.43 -2.58 0.27
CA MET A 168 -1.33 -3.28 0.93
C MET A 168 -1.56 -3.43 2.43
N GLU A 169 -2.73 -3.04 2.94
CA GLU A 169 -3.15 -3.37 4.31
C GLU A 169 -3.10 -4.87 4.56
N ALA A 170 -2.61 -5.28 5.73
CA ALA A 170 -2.44 -6.69 6.06
C ALA A 170 -3.71 -7.53 5.93
N ARG A 171 -4.85 -7.00 6.40
CA ARG A 171 -6.13 -7.70 6.39
C ARG A 171 -6.65 -7.94 4.96
N VAL A 172 -6.36 -7.02 4.04
CA VAL A 172 -6.65 -7.15 2.59
C VAL A 172 -5.71 -8.17 1.95
N LEU A 173 -4.41 -8.09 2.26
CA LEU A 173 -3.40 -9.00 1.73
C LEU A 173 -3.58 -10.44 2.22
N LEU A 174 -4.06 -10.68 3.44
CA LEU A 174 -4.38 -12.03 3.93
C LEU A 174 -5.44 -12.71 3.07
N ALA A 175 -6.49 -11.99 2.66
CA ALA A 175 -7.54 -12.54 1.79
C ALA A 175 -7.00 -12.90 0.39
N ARG A 176 -6.18 -12.03 -0.20
CA ARG A 176 -5.53 -12.30 -1.49
C ARG A 176 -4.53 -13.46 -1.41
N THR A 177 -3.72 -13.47 -0.36
CA THR A 177 -2.74 -14.55 -0.10
C THR A 177 -3.44 -15.89 0.05
N ALA A 178 -4.56 -15.95 0.78
CA ALA A 178 -5.36 -17.16 0.90
C ALA A 178 -5.90 -17.64 -0.46
N ALA A 179 -6.35 -16.72 -1.32
CA ALA A 179 -6.79 -17.06 -2.67
C ALA A 179 -5.63 -17.60 -3.54
N GLU A 180 -4.43 -17.05 -3.42
CA GLU A 180 -3.25 -17.55 -4.13
C GLU A 180 -2.77 -18.91 -3.61
N LEU A 181 -2.95 -19.20 -2.32
CA LEU A 181 -2.59 -20.49 -1.69
C LEU A 181 -3.61 -21.60 -1.95
N PHE A 182 -4.81 -21.26 -2.44
CA PHE A 182 -5.84 -22.25 -2.70
C PHE A 182 -5.42 -23.15 -3.88
N GLU A 183 -5.23 -24.43 -3.59
CA GLU A 183 -4.85 -25.45 -4.57
C GLU A 183 -5.92 -26.56 -4.60
N PRO A 184 -6.71 -26.70 -5.68
CA PRO A 184 -7.89 -27.58 -5.72
C PRO A 184 -7.64 -29.06 -5.36
N ARG A 185 -6.40 -29.53 -5.53
CA ARG A 185 -6.00 -30.92 -5.31
C ARG A 185 -5.33 -31.18 -3.96
N GLN A 186 -5.07 -30.12 -3.18
CA GLN A 186 -4.47 -30.23 -1.86
C GLN A 186 -5.49 -29.82 -0.81
N GLN A 187 -5.87 -30.76 0.05
CA GLN A 187 -6.73 -30.42 1.17
C GLN A 187 -5.91 -29.68 2.23
N ARG A 188 -6.28 -28.42 2.51
CA ARG A 188 -5.73 -27.55 3.55
C ARG A 188 -4.18 -27.48 3.61
N PRO A 189 -3.53 -26.83 2.64
CA PRO A 189 -2.08 -26.60 2.67
C PRO A 189 -1.63 -25.91 3.99
N PRO A 190 -0.44 -26.24 4.55
CA PRO A 190 0.00 -25.69 5.83
C PRO A 190 0.02 -24.16 5.93
N LEU A 191 0.38 -23.47 4.85
CA LEU A 191 0.38 -22.01 4.79
C LEU A 191 -1.04 -21.42 4.84
N LEU A 192 -2.00 -22.05 4.14
CA LEU A 192 -3.40 -21.66 4.17
C LEU A 192 -3.98 -21.84 5.57
N ARG A 193 -3.62 -22.93 6.26
CA ARG A 193 -4.07 -23.20 7.63
C ARG A 193 -3.67 -22.09 8.61
N MET A 194 -2.50 -21.46 8.44
CA MET A 194 -2.11 -20.31 9.29
C MET A 194 -3.09 -19.13 9.16
N ILE A 195 -3.58 -18.88 7.94
CA ILE A 195 -4.57 -17.81 7.69
C ILE A 195 -5.94 -18.23 8.23
N GLU A 196 -6.34 -19.49 8.02
CA GLU A 196 -7.59 -20.03 8.57
C GLU A 196 -7.64 -19.91 10.10
N ASP A 197 -6.56 -20.29 10.79
CA ASP A 197 -6.46 -20.20 12.25
C ASP A 197 -6.62 -18.75 12.74
N TYR A 198 -5.99 -17.79 12.05
CA TYR A 198 -6.15 -16.36 12.32
C TYR A 198 -7.59 -15.87 12.09
N TRP A 199 -8.24 -16.24 10.98
CA TRP A 199 -9.64 -15.88 10.74
C TRP A 199 -10.60 -16.52 11.75
N GLN A 200 -10.29 -17.70 12.28
CA GLN A 200 -11.04 -18.28 13.39
C GLN A 200 -10.86 -17.49 14.70
N VAL A 201 -9.68 -16.91 14.94
CA VAL A 201 -9.46 -15.96 16.05
C VAL A 201 -10.26 -14.68 15.83
N GLU A 202 -10.19 -14.08 14.64
CA GLU A 202 -10.97 -12.89 14.26
C GLU A 202 -12.47 -13.13 14.47
N ARG A 203 -12.99 -14.27 14.00
CA ARG A 203 -14.39 -14.64 14.21
C ARG A 203 -14.76 -14.72 15.69
N ARG A 204 -13.95 -15.40 16.51
CA ARG A 204 -14.20 -15.49 17.95
C ARG A 204 -14.19 -14.11 18.62
N ARG A 205 -13.31 -13.22 18.17
CA ARG A 205 -13.23 -11.83 18.65
C ARG A 205 -14.50 -11.06 18.35
N VAL A 206 -14.97 -11.06 17.09
CA VAL A 206 -16.21 -10.36 16.69
C VAL A 206 -17.43 -10.92 17.43
N VAL A 207 -17.52 -12.25 17.60
CA VAL A 207 -18.58 -12.88 18.43
C VAL A 207 -18.50 -12.39 19.88
N GLY A 208 -17.29 -12.29 20.44
CA GLY A 208 -17.05 -11.78 21.79
C GLY A 208 -17.53 -10.34 21.96
N LEU A 209 -17.23 -9.47 20.99
CA LEU A 209 -17.70 -8.09 20.98
C LEU A 209 -19.22 -8.00 20.88
N CYS A 210 -19.85 -8.78 20.00
CA CYS A 210 -21.31 -8.81 19.89
C CYS A 210 -21.98 -9.23 21.21
N ARG A 211 -21.42 -10.23 21.92
CA ARG A 211 -21.90 -10.67 23.23
C ARG A 211 -21.72 -9.60 24.30
N ALA A 212 -20.54 -8.99 24.36
CA ALA A 212 -20.23 -7.97 25.36
C ALA A 212 -21.09 -6.71 25.17
N ALA A 213 -21.46 -6.39 23.92
CA ALA A 213 -22.39 -5.31 23.59
C ALA A 213 -23.88 -5.67 23.85
N GLY A 214 -24.20 -6.88 24.30
CA GLY A 214 -25.57 -7.31 24.56
C GLY A 214 -26.43 -7.48 23.30
N LEU A 215 -25.81 -7.67 22.14
CA LEU A 215 -26.51 -7.82 20.86
C LEU A 215 -27.15 -9.22 20.77
N ARG A 216 -28.35 -9.27 20.18
CA ARG A 216 -29.09 -10.52 19.94
C ARG A 216 -28.38 -11.37 18.90
N ASP A 217 -28.50 -12.69 19.01
CA ASP A 217 -27.93 -13.67 18.07
C ASP A 217 -26.46 -13.38 17.68
N PRO A 218 -25.55 -13.26 18.65
CA PRO A 218 -24.21 -12.69 18.44
C PRO A 218 -23.33 -13.51 17.49
N ILE A 219 -23.59 -14.82 17.35
CA ILE A 219 -22.89 -15.66 16.39
C ILE A 219 -23.33 -15.33 14.96
N GLU A 220 -24.65 -15.24 14.75
CA GLU A 220 -25.22 -14.94 13.44
C GLU A 220 -24.86 -13.52 12.99
N LEU A 221 -24.94 -12.54 13.89
CA LEU A 221 -24.50 -11.17 13.59
C LEU A 221 -23.03 -11.14 13.18
N ALA A 222 -22.14 -11.76 13.96
CA ALA A 222 -20.71 -11.80 13.64
C ALA A 222 -20.43 -12.42 12.27
N ASP A 223 -21.12 -13.51 11.91
CA ASP A 223 -20.98 -14.15 10.61
C ASP A 223 -21.44 -13.25 9.46
N LYS A 224 -22.54 -12.52 9.63
CA LYS A 224 -23.01 -11.54 8.63
C LYS A 224 -22.00 -10.39 8.47
N LEU A 225 -21.48 -9.84 9.57
CA LEU A 225 -20.51 -8.75 9.53
C LEU A 225 -19.20 -9.19 8.87
N LEU A 226 -18.69 -10.37 9.22
CA LEU A 226 -17.48 -10.92 8.61
C LEU A 226 -17.67 -11.22 7.13
N LEU A 227 -18.83 -11.75 6.73
CA LEU A 227 -19.15 -11.93 5.31
C LEU A 227 -19.05 -10.62 4.53
N LEU A 228 -19.63 -9.53 5.04
CA LEU A 228 -19.54 -8.21 4.41
C LEU A 228 -18.10 -7.69 4.37
N VAL A 229 -17.35 -7.81 5.48
CA VAL A 229 -15.97 -7.34 5.59
C VAL A 229 -15.04 -8.13 4.67
N HIS A 230 -15.13 -9.45 4.63
CA HIS A 230 -14.35 -10.27 3.68
C HIS A 230 -14.72 -9.97 2.23
N GLY A 231 -15.98 -9.66 1.95
CA GLY A 231 -16.41 -9.15 0.64
C GLY A 231 -15.69 -7.85 0.29
N ALA A 232 -15.75 -6.85 1.18
CA ALA A 232 -15.10 -5.55 0.98
C ALA A 232 -13.57 -5.66 0.81
N ARG A 233 -12.90 -6.49 1.61
CA ARG A 233 -11.45 -6.74 1.51
C ARG A 233 -11.05 -7.31 0.14
N ASN A 234 -11.83 -8.26 -0.39
CA ASN A 234 -11.55 -8.89 -1.68
C ASN A 234 -11.87 -7.96 -2.87
N GLU A 235 -12.93 -7.17 -2.74
CA GLU A 235 -13.38 -6.24 -3.77
C GLU A 235 -12.40 -5.06 -3.97
N ARG A 236 -11.70 -4.69 -2.89
CA ARG A 236 -10.86 -3.49 -2.81
C ARG A 236 -9.87 -3.43 -3.98
N GLY A 237 -9.97 -2.34 -4.75
CA GLY A 237 -9.18 -1.99 -5.94
C GLY A 237 -9.37 -2.84 -7.19
N ALA A 238 -10.26 -3.83 -7.17
CA ALA A 238 -10.66 -4.58 -8.37
C ALA A 238 -11.94 -4.02 -9.01
N TYR A 239 -12.83 -3.39 -8.21
CA TYR A 239 -14.14 -2.94 -8.69
C TYR A 239 -14.12 -1.66 -9.54
N GLY A 240 -13.13 -0.79 -9.34
CA GLY A 240 -13.05 0.52 -9.99
C GLY A 240 -13.77 1.64 -9.22
N ARG A 241 -14.43 2.56 -9.92
CA ARG A 241 -15.11 3.70 -9.29
C ARG A 241 -16.41 3.27 -8.63
N LEU A 242 -16.73 3.88 -7.48
CA LEU A 242 -17.95 3.60 -6.71
C LEU A 242 -18.11 2.10 -6.39
N PRO A 243 -17.17 1.51 -5.63
CA PRO A 243 -17.27 0.12 -5.18
C PRO A 243 -18.49 -0.10 -4.28
N PRO A 244 -19.16 -1.26 -4.31
CA PRO A 244 -20.12 -1.69 -3.30
C PRO A 244 -19.59 -1.58 -1.86
N SER A 245 -18.30 -1.86 -1.63
CA SER A 245 -17.68 -1.75 -0.31
C SER A 245 -17.85 -0.37 0.35
N ARG A 246 -18.14 0.70 -0.42
CA ARG A 246 -18.44 2.04 0.12
C ARG A 246 -19.62 2.07 1.10
N VAL A 247 -20.52 1.09 1.04
CA VAL A 247 -21.67 1.00 1.95
C VAL A 247 -21.42 0.10 3.16
N LEU A 248 -20.22 -0.46 3.32
CA LEU A 248 -19.91 -1.45 4.36
C LEU A 248 -20.28 -0.97 5.77
N GLN A 249 -19.83 0.23 6.15
CA GLN A 249 -20.09 0.78 7.48
C GLN A 249 -21.58 0.95 7.74
N LYS A 250 -22.32 1.48 6.76
CA LYS A 250 -23.77 1.66 6.84
C LYS A 250 -24.49 0.31 6.96
N ALA A 251 -24.20 -0.63 6.07
CA ALA A 251 -24.83 -1.95 6.06
C ALA A 251 -24.53 -2.74 7.35
N GLY A 252 -23.29 -2.71 7.83
CA GLY A 252 -22.91 -3.32 9.10
C GLY A 252 -23.61 -2.67 10.30
N THR A 253 -23.74 -1.34 10.31
CA THR A 253 -24.50 -0.61 11.34
C THR A 253 -25.98 -0.99 11.32
N GLU A 254 -26.60 -1.09 10.15
CA GLU A 254 -28.00 -1.52 10.01
C GLU A 254 -28.22 -2.93 10.54
N LEU A 255 -27.28 -3.85 10.28
CA LEU A 255 -27.28 -5.19 10.88
C LEU A 255 -27.14 -5.14 12.41
N MET A 256 -26.23 -4.33 12.94
CA MET A 256 -26.07 -4.17 14.39
C MET A 256 -27.36 -3.65 15.03
N VAL A 257 -28.00 -2.63 14.44
CA VAL A 257 -29.28 -2.06 14.92
C VAL A 257 -30.40 -3.11 14.87
N ALA A 258 -30.48 -3.89 13.79
CA ALA A 258 -31.44 -4.99 13.70
C ALA A 258 -31.25 -6.02 14.82
N HIS A 259 -30.03 -6.17 15.32
CA HIS A 259 -29.67 -7.05 16.44
C HIS A 259 -29.70 -6.36 17.82
N GLY A 260 -30.15 -5.11 17.92
CA GLY A 260 -30.41 -4.40 19.18
C GLY A 260 -29.36 -3.37 19.60
N ALA A 261 -28.42 -3.01 18.72
CA ALA A 261 -27.47 -1.93 18.96
C ALA A 261 -28.16 -0.56 18.99
N SER A 262 -27.49 0.44 19.57
CA SER A 262 -27.98 1.82 19.53
C SER A 262 -28.06 2.36 18.09
N GLY A 263 -28.95 3.33 17.83
CA GLY A 263 -29.03 3.97 16.51
C GLY A 263 -27.88 4.94 16.19
N ARG A 264 -26.81 4.97 16.99
CA ARG A 264 -25.72 5.95 16.84
C ARG A 264 -24.77 5.56 15.70
N PRO A 265 -24.31 6.50 14.86
CA PRO A 265 -23.22 6.24 13.92
C PRO A 265 -21.90 6.00 14.66
N ALA A 266 -20.90 5.43 13.99
CA ALA A 266 -19.52 5.46 14.49
C ALA A 266 -19.10 6.93 14.70
N ALA A 267 -18.34 7.22 15.77
CA ALA A 267 -17.78 8.55 15.93
C ALA A 267 -16.85 8.85 14.73
N GLU A 268 -16.99 10.03 14.12
CA GLU A 268 -16.08 10.45 13.05
C GLU A 268 -14.65 10.50 13.62
N HIS A 269 -13.76 9.67 13.06
CA HIS A 269 -12.33 9.85 13.23
C HIS A 269 -11.98 11.16 12.51
N ALA A 270 -11.84 12.25 13.27
CA ALA A 270 -11.21 13.45 12.73
C ALA A 270 -9.75 13.07 12.43
N PRO A 271 -9.30 13.13 11.17
CA PRO A 271 -7.88 12.96 10.92
C PRO A 271 -7.17 14.10 11.63
N ASP A 272 -6.25 13.79 12.53
CA ASP A 272 -5.27 14.76 13.01
C ASP A 272 -4.53 15.28 11.78
N LEU A 273 -4.86 16.50 11.37
CA LEU A 273 -4.11 17.27 10.40
C LEU A 273 -3.01 18.00 11.17
N ASP A 274 -1.93 17.28 11.49
CA ASP A 274 -0.63 17.84 11.85
C ASP A 274 0.45 17.36 10.86
#